data_AF-A0A3D9XGR3-F1
#
_entry.id   AF-A0A3D9XGR3-F1
#
_cell.length_a   1.000
_cell.length_b   1.000
_cell.length_c   1.000
_cell.angle_alpha   90.00
_cell.angle_beta   90.00
_cell.angle_gamma   90.00
#
_symmetry.space_group_name_H-M   'P 1'
#
loop_
_entity.id
_entity.type
_entity.pdbx_description
1 polymer ?
#
loop_
_entity_poly.entity_id
_entity_poly.type
_entity_poly.pdbx_seq_one_letter_code
_entity_poly.pdbx_strand_id
1 'polypeptide(L)' 'MTLDPSPTPEDIEQHEIAEAILLGLLESVIDYPGSFDREGAAVALRMAAEERERQGDYRASVLLEEWAERLRGRE' A
#
# COMPACT_ATOMS: atom_id res chain seq x y z
N MET A 1 -5.32 30.01 -9.69
CA MET A 1 -4.14 29.24 -9.28
C MET A 1 -4.32 27.82 -9.78
N THR A 2 -3.72 27.51 -10.92
CA THR A 2 -3.53 26.12 -11.35
C THR A 2 -2.43 25.54 -10.47
N LEU A 3 -2.79 24.62 -9.57
CA LEU A 3 -1.83 23.83 -8.80
C LEU A 3 -0.95 23.07 -9.81
N ASP A 4 0.36 23.13 -9.59
CA ASP A 4 1.34 22.36 -10.35
C ASP A 4 0.96 20.86 -10.27
N PRO A 5 0.81 20.14 -11.40
CA PRO A 5 0.46 18.72 -11.40
C PRO A 5 1.60 17.81 -10.93
N SER A 6 2.78 18.37 -10.65
CA SER A 6 3.95 17.62 -10.21
C SER A 6 3.78 17.17 -8.75
N PRO A 7 4.04 15.88 -8.44
CA PRO A 7 3.96 15.39 -7.06
C PRO A 7 4.93 16.17 -6.17
N THR A 8 4.47 16.51 -4.96
CA THR A 8 5.32 17.12 -3.94
C THR A 8 6.37 16.10 -3.45
N PRO A 9 7.48 16.55 -2.82
CA PRO A 9 8.42 15.62 -2.18
C PRO A 9 7.76 14.68 -1.17
N GLU A 10 6.76 15.16 -0.44
CA GLU A 10 5.95 14.36 0.49
C GLU A 10 5.09 13.32 -0.24
N ASP A 11 4.52 13.66 -1.40
CA ASP A 11 3.79 12.68 -2.23
C ASP A 11 4.71 11.57 -2.76
N ILE A 12 5.98 11.88 -3.01
CA ILE A 12 6.99 10.91 -3.45
C ILE A 12 7.37 10.00 -2.29
N GLU A 13 7.71 10.57 -1.13
CA GLU A 13 8.06 9.80 0.06
C GLU A 13 6.95 8.82 0.47
N GLN A 14 5.69 9.26 0.43
CA GLN A 14 4.56 8.39 0.76
C GLN A 14 4.31 7.30 -0.30
N HIS A 15 4.68 7.51 -1.57
CA HIS A 15 4.72 6.42 -2.54
C HIS A 15 5.81 5.41 -2.21
N GLU A 16 7.02 5.87 -1.90
CA GLU A 16 8.15 5.00 -1.54
C GLU A 16 7.81 4.12 -0.32
N ILE A 17 7.09 4.68 0.67
CA ILE A 17 6.57 3.93 1.82
C ILE A 17 5.62 2.80 1.37
N ALA A 18 4.64 3.12 0.52
CA ALA A 18 3.69 2.12 0.04
C ALA A 18 4.38 1.04 -0.80
N GLU A 19 5.31 1.42 -1.67
CA GLU A 19 6.11 0.50 -2.50
C GLU A 19 6.96 -0.44 -1.65
N ALA A 20 7.62 0.06 -0.60
CA ALA A 20 8.40 -0.76 0.32
C ALA A 20 7.54 -1.83 1.01
N ILE A 21 6.32 -1.47 1.42
CA ILE A 21 5.37 -2.42 2.04
C ILE A 21 4.91 -3.48 1.03
N LEU A 22 4.59 -3.08 -0.20
CA LEU A 22 4.20 -4.01 -1.27
C LEU A 22 5.34 -4.96 -1.63
N LEU A 23 6.58 -4.45 -1.70
CA LEU A 23 7.77 -5.28 -1.94
C LEU A 23 7.98 -6.28 -0.81
N GLY A 24 7.87 -5.86 0.46
CA GLY A 24 8.00 -6.77 1.59
C GLY A 24 6.94 -7.88 1.61
N LEU A 25 5.71 -7.58 1.16
CA LEU A 25 4.67 -8.58 0.98
C LEU A 25 5.03 -9.57 -0.15
N LEU A 26 5.53 -9.08 -1.28
CA LEU A 26 5.98 -9.92 -2.39
C LEU A 26 7.15 -10.83 -1.98
N GLU A 27 8.16 -10.28 -1.31
CA GLU A 27 9.31 -11.04 -0.79
C GLU A 27 8.84 -12.14 0.17
N SER A 28 7.89 -11.84 1.06
CA SER A 28 7.31 -12.83 1.98
C SER A 28 6.64 -14.01 1.26
N VAL A 29 6.04 -13.77 0.09
CA VAL A 29 5.42 -14.82 -0.74
C VAL A 29 6.47 -15.61 -1.53
N ILE A 30 7.54 -14.96 -1.99
CA ILE A 30 8.66 -15.60 -2.71
C ILE A 30 9.44 -16.52 -1.77
N ASP A 31 9.82 -16.03 -0.60
CA ASP A 31 10.62 -16.77 0.37
C ASP A 31 9.82 -17.89 1.04
N TYR A 32 8.52 -17.68 1.23
CA TYR A 32 7.61 -18.64 1.84
C TYR A 32 6.33 -18.81 1.01
N PRO A 33 6.36 -19.65 -0.04
CA PRO A 33 5.19 -19.89 -0.88
C PRO A 33 3.99 -20.36 -0.06
N GLY A 34 2.86 -19.64 -0.16
CA GLY A 34 1.64 -19.91 0.60
C GLY A 34 1.56 -19.21 1.96
N SER A 35 2.50 -18.32 2.30
CA SER A 35 2.44 -17.45 3.49
C SER A 35 1.20 -16.55 3.50
N PHE A 36 0.71 -16.14 2.33
CA PHE A 36 -0.54 -15.42 2.16
C PHE A 36 -1.40 -16.03 1.05
N ASP A 37 -2.69 -16.19 1.32
CA ASP A 37 -3.71 -16.21 0.28
C ASP A 37 -4.13 -14.78 -0.09
N ARG A 38 -4.99 -14.61 -1.10
CA ARG A 38 -5.40 -13.28 -1.57
C ARG A 38 -6.09 -12.45 -0.49
N GLU A 39 -6.96 -13.07 0.31
CA GLU A 39 -7.68 -12.34 1.37
C GLU A 39 -6.73 -11.96 2.51
N GLY A 40 -5.84 -12.85 2.92
CA GLY A 40 -4.81 -12.55 3.92
C GLY A 40 -3.88 -11.42 3.50
N ALA A 41 -3.46 -11.41 2.23
CA ALA A 41 -2.67 -10.32 1.65
C ALA A 41 -3.45 -9.00 1.64
N ALA A 42 -4.73 -9.00 1.28
CA ALA A 42 -5.58 -7.82 1.33
C ALA A 42 -5.76 -7.29 2.75
N VAL A 43 -5.97 -8.17 3.73
CA VAL A 43 -6.06 -7.80 5.15
C VAL A 43 -4.76 -7.18 5.64
N ALA A 44 -3.60 -7.76 5.30
CA ALA A 44 -2.30 -7.22 5.68
C ALA A 44 -2.09 -5.79 5.13
N LEU A 45 -2.45 -5.54 3.88
CA LEU A 45 -2.37 -4.21 3.28
C LEU A 45 -3.32 -3.21 3.93
N ARG A 46 -4.55 -3.61 4.28
CA ARG A 46 -5.49 -2.74 5.03
C ARG A 46 -4.96 -2.39 6.41
N MET A 47 -4.39 -3.35 7.14
CA MET A 47 -3.77 -3.07 8.44
C MET A 47 -2.58 -2.10 8.31
N ALA A 48 -1.79 -2.25 7.25
CA ALA A 48 -0.70 -1.31 6.96
C ALA A 48 -1.23 0.08 6.63
N ALA A 49 -2.31 0.18 5.85
CA ALA A 49 -3.00 1.44 5.55
C ALA A 49 -3.48 2.15 6.83
N GLU A 50 -4.21 1.44 7.69
CA GLU A 50 -4.70 1.98 8.97
C GLU A 50 -3.55 2.49 9.88
N GLU A 51 -2.38 1.85 9.83
CA GLU A 51 -1.17 2.35 10.51
C GLU A 51 -0.62 3.62 9.85
N ARG A 52 -0.56 3.66 8.51
CA ARG A 52 -0.11 4.85 7.77
C ARG A 52 -1.00 6.05 8.05
N GLU A 53 -2.32 5.87 8.03
CA GLU A 53 -3.29 6.92 8.36
C GLU A 53 -3.06 7.48 9.77
N ARG A 54 -2.83 6.60 10.76
CA ARG A 54 -2.52 7.02 12.14
C ARG A 54 -1.20 7.80 12.26
N GLN A 55 -0.26 7.58 11.34
CA GLN A 55 1.03 8.29 11.29
C GLN A 55 0.96 9.61 10.49
N GLY A 56 -0.17 9.87 9.82
CA GLY A 56 -0.34 11.04 8.94
C GLY A 56 0.10 10.78 7.49
N ASP A 57 0.50 9.56 7.15
CA ASP A 57 0.90 9.15 5.81
C ASP A 57 -0.34 8.85 4.94
N TYR A 58 -1.21 9.85 4.76
CA TYR A 58 -2.54 9.67 4.15
C TYR A 58 -2.49 9.13 2.71
N ARG A 59 -1.53 9.56 1.90
CA ARG A 59 -1.37 9.09 0.53
C ARG A 59 -0.88 7.64 0.51
N ALA A 60 0.07 7.28 1.37
CA ALA A 60 0.50 5.89 1.52
C ALA A 60 -0.66 4.99 1.95
N SER A 61 -1.48 5.47 2.88
CA SER A 61 -2.70 4.78 3.32
C SER A 61 -3.64 4.49 2.15
N VAL A 62 -4.01 5.52 1.37
CA VAL A 62 -4.90 5.37 0.22
C VAL A 62 -4.34 4.39 -0.81
N LEU A 63 -3.04 4.46 -1.11
CA LEU A 63 -2.41 3.53 -2.06
C LEU A 63 -2.50 2.08 -1.58
N LEU A 64 -2.25 1.82 -0.30
CA LEU A 64 -2.32 0.48 0.28
C LEU A 64 -3.76 -0.06 0.30
N GLU A 65 -4.75 0.78 0.58
CA GLU A 65 -6.17 0.42 0.46
C GLU A 65 -6.54 0.05 -0.99
N GLU A 66 -6.13 0.85 -1.97
CA GLU A 66 -6.37 0.54 -3.38
C GLU A 66 -5.79 -0.81 -3.79
N TRP A 67 -4.59 -1.14 -3.31
CA TRP A 67 -3.97 -2.43 -3.56
C TRP A 67 -4.69 -3.58 -2.85
N ALA A 68 -5.16 -3.38 -1.62
CA ALA A 68 -5.97 -4.37 -0.92
C ALA A 68 -7.27 -4.68 -1.68
N GLU A 69 -7.96 -3.65 -2.20
CA GLU A 69 -9.18 -3.82 -3.00
C GLU A 69 -8.89 -4.54 -4.33
N ARG A 70 -7.75 -4.25 -4.98
CA ARG A 70 -7.34 -5.01 -6.18
C ARG A 70 -7.13 -6.50 -5.90
N LEU A 71 -6.64 -6.87 -4.72
CA LEU A 71 -6.42 -8.27 -4.34
C LEU A 71 -7.72 -9.03 -4.06
N ARG A 72 -8.74 -8.35 -3.51
CA ARG A 72 -10.09 -8.91 -3.33
C ARG A 72 -10.81 -9.16 -4.65
N GLY A 73 -10.39 -8.44 -5.70
CA GLY A 73 -10.93 -8.52 -7.05
C GLY A 73 -11.81 -7.31 -7.32
N ARG A 74 -11.55 -6.63 -8.44
CA ARG A 74 -12.54 -5.73 -9.03
C ARG A 74 -13.73 -6.59 -9.47
N GLU A 75 -14.89 -6.39 -8.86
CA GLU A 75 -16.17 -6.86 -9.42
C GLU A 75 -16.39 -6.31 -10.84
#